data_AF-A0A0M9UDS4-F1
#
_entry.id   AF-A0A0M9UDS4-F1
#
_cell.length_a   1.000
_cell.length_b   1.000
_cell.length_c   1.000
_cell.angle_alpha   90.00
_cell.angle_beta   90.00
_cell.angle_gamma   90.00
#
_symmetry.space_group_name_H-M   'P 1'
#
loop_
_entity.id
_entity.type
_entity.pdbx_description
1 polymer ?
#
loop_
_entity_poly.entity_id
_entity_poly.type
_entity_poly.pdbx_seq_one_letter_code
_entity_poly.pdbx_strand_id
1 'polypeptide(L)'
;MRRVFKWFAFLFGLVGGWFLFKWLWESWQPQQIVSAPMPTVEPERIEPLETSTTSPAPPTSTPAEQTSPAPEPAPSPQTLPEEAPLAYCVRCRKKQPVNNPVYETTPKGRRRLRGTCAVCGAKVSQFVKST
;
A
#
# COMPACT_ATOMS: atom_id res chain seq x y z
N MET A 1 -44.35 14.31 -28.55
CA MET A 1 -43.24 15.30 -28.40
C MET A 1 -42.46 15.14 -27.08
N ARG A 2 -41.99 13.93 -26.72
CA ARG A 2 -41.15 13.72 -25.51
C ARG A 2 -39.81 13.00 -25.76
N ARG A 3 -39.52 12.62 -27.02
CA ARG A 3 -38.25 11.95 -27.38
C ARG A 3 -37.20 12.90 -27.95
N VAL A 4 -37.58 14.07 -28.44
CA VAL A 4 -36.65 15.05 -29.07
C VAL A 4 -35.84 15.82 -28.01
N PHE A 5 -36.41 16.04 -26.83
CA PHE A 5 -35.75 16.79 -25.74
C PHE A 5 -34.57 16.04 -25.10
N LYS A 6 -34.51 14.71 -25.26
CA LYS A 6 -33.45 13.87 -24.68
C LYS A 6 -32.16 13.88 -25.51
N TRP A 7 -32.22 14.33 -26.76
CA TRP A 7 -31.08 14.45 -27.67
C TRP A 7 -30.33 15.79 -27.48
N PHE A 8 -31.05 16.88 -27.20
CA PHE A 8 -30.43 18.20 -26.98
C PHE A 8 -29.62 18.29 -25.68
N ALA A 9 -30.04 17.58 -24.62
CA ALA A 9 -29.29 17.49 -23.37
C ALA A 9 -27.96 16.72 -23.52
N PHE A 10 -27.87 15.80 -24.48
CA PHE A 10 -26.67 15.02 -24.75
C PHE A 10 -25.63 15.84 -25.54
N LEU A 11 -26.07 16.75 -26.41
CA LEU A 11 -25.19 17.65 -27.16
C LEU A 11 -24.65 18.81 -26.31
N PHE A 12 -25.46 19.40 -25.42
CA PHE A 12 -25.00 20.46 -24.51
C PHE A 12 -24.12 19.94 -23.35
N GLY A 13 -24.34 18.70 -22.91
CA GLY A 13 -23.49 18.04 -21.89
C GLY A 13 -22.07 17.73 -22.37
N LEU A 14 -21.88 17.46 -23.67
CA LEU A 14 -20.58 17.17 -24.24
C LEU A 14 -19.67 18.42 -24.33
N VAL A 15 -20.20 19.57 -24.74
CA VAL A 15 -19.41 20.81 -24.84
C VAL A 15 -19.14 21.43 -23.46
N GLY A 16 -20.14 21.44 -22.58
CA GLY A 16 -19.99 21.94 -21.20
C GLY A 16 -19.07 21.07 -20.34
N GLY A 17 -19.16 19.74 -20.49
CA GLY A 17 -18.28 18.79 -19.80
C GLY A 17 -16.82 18.88 -20.26
N TRP A 18 -16.58 19.11 -21.55
CA TRP A 18 -15.22 19.29 -22.08
C TRP A 18 -14.56 20.58 -21.59
N PHE A 19 -15.35 21.66 -21.44
CA PHE A 19 -14.85 22.93 -20.90
C PHE A 19 -14.50 22.86 -19.41
N LEU A 20 -15.33 22.21 -18.59
CA LEU A 20 -15.03 21.98 -17.17
C LEU A 20 -13.84 21.04 -16.95
N PHE A 21 -13.73 19.99 -17.78
CA PHE A 21 -12.60 19.07 -17.71
C PHE A 21 -11.28 19.73 -18.13
N LYS A 22 -11.29 20.55 -19.20
CA LYS A 22 -10.11 21.31 -19.61
C LYS A 22 -9.71 22.34 -18.55
N TRP A 23 -10.66 23.07 -17.97
CA TRP A 23 -10.38 24.06 -16.91
C TRP A 23 -9.80 23.39 -15.65
N LEU A 24 -10.35 22.24 -15.25
CA LEU A 24 -9.85 21.49 -14.11
C LEU A 24 -8.44 20.91 -14.36
N TRP A 25 -8.15 20.45 -15.58
CA TRP A 25 -6.83 19.95 -15.97
C TRP A 25 -5.77 21.06 -16.03
N GLU A 26 -6.11 22.25 -16.52
CA GLU A 26 -5.19 23.39 -16.61
C GLU A 26 -4.77 23.92 -15.23
N SER A 27 -5.65 23.81 -14.22
CA SER A 27 -5.34 24.20 -12.84
C SER A 27 -4.36 23.28 -12.12
N TRP A 28 -4.01 22.13 -12.71
CA TRP A 28 -3.06 21.17 -12.17
C TRP A 28 -1.72 21.15 -12.92
N GLN A 29 -1.32 22.23 -13.59
CA GLN A 29 0.04 22.31 -14.13
C GLN A 29 1.05 22.32 -12.97
N PRO A 30 1.91 21.29 -12.82
CA PRO A 30 2.98 21.33 -11.85
C PRO A 30 3.91 22.47 -12.22
N GLN A 31 4.12 23.41 -11.30
CA GLN A 31 5.16 24.44 -11.42
C GLN A 31 6.46 23.72 -11.74
N GLN A 32 6.96 23.90 -12.96
CA GLN A 32 8.29 23.49 -13.37
C GLN A 32 9.25 24.24 -12.46
N ILE A 33 9.71 23.57 -11.41
CA ILE A 33 10.82 24.02 -10.58
C ILE A 33 11.99 24.12 -11.55
N VAL A 34 12.28 25.35 -11.98
CA VAL A 34 13.50 25.66 -12.71
C VAL A 34 14.62 25.35 -11.73
N SER A 35 15.22 24.17 -11.89
CA SER A 35 16.40 23.77 -11.17
C SER A 35 17.48 24.80 -11.47
N ALA A 36 17.68 25.74 -10.54
CA ALA A 36 18.89 26.53 -10.52
C ALA A 36 20.08 25.55 -10.53
N PRO A 37 21.11 25.76 -11.37
CA PRO A 37 22.31 24.93 -11.33
C PRO A 37 22.95 25.13 -9.95
N MET A 38 22.97 24.06 -9.14
CA MET A 38 23.67 24.09 -7.87
C MET A 38 25.17 24.29 -8.12
N PRO A 39 25.88 25.06 -7.28
CA PRO A 39 27.31 25.23 -7.38
C PRO A 39 28.01 23.87 -7.22
N THR A 40 28.91 23.58 -8.16
CA THR A 40 29.87 22.47 -8.10
C THR A 40 30.68 22.59 -6.81
N VAL A 41 30.34 21.77 -5.81
CA VAL A 41 31.17 21.61 -4.61
C VAL A 41 32.27 20.60 -4.95
N GLU A 42 33.49 21.12 -4.91
CA GLU A 42 34.75 20.45 -5.15
C GLU A 42 34.97 19.29 -4.15
N PRO A 43 35.41 18.11 -4.61
CA PRO A 43 35.53 16.94 -3.76
C PRO A 43 36.78 17.04 -2.87
N GLU A 44 36.58 17.47 -1.62
CA GLU A 44 37.61 17.37 -0.59
C GLU A 44 37.75 15.90 -0.15
N ARG A 45 38.72 15.27 -0.81
CA ARG A 45 39.47 14.07 -0.45
C ARG A 45 39.58 13.87 1.08
N ILE A 46 38.88 12.88 1.60
CA ILE A 46 39.27 12.23 2.86
C ILE A 46 39.53 10.77 2.53
N GLU A 47 40.82 10.45 2.50
CA GLU A 47 41.35 9.11 2.34
C GLU A 47 41.11 8.25 3.60
N PRO A 48 41.13 6.92 3.43
CA PRO A 48 40.63 5.95 4.38
C PRO A 48 41.66 5.70 5.47
N LEU A 49 41.24 5.22 6.62
CA LEU A 49 42.01 4.22 7.37
C LEU A 49 41.14 3.64 8.50
N GLU A 50 40.99 2.31 8.46
CA GLU A 50 40.97 1.42 9.63
C GLU A 50 39.69 1.40 10.50
N THR A 51 39.26 0.31 11.12
CA THR A 51 39.57 -1.12 11.15
C THR A 51 38.40 -1.70 11.97
N SER A 52 37.71 -2.71 11.47
CA SER A 52 37.76 -4.07 12.01
C SER A 52 37.05 -4.31 13.36
N THR A 53 36.21 -5.37 13.38
CA THR A 53 36.19 -6.37 14.47
C THR A 53 35.46 -5.91 15.76
N THR A 54 34.47 -6.57 16.36
CA THR A 54 33.99 -7.98 16.37
C THR A 54 32.82 -8.02 17.37
N SER A 55 31.66 -8.62 17.01
CA SER A 55 31.16 -9.91 17.56
C SER A 55 30.44 -9.80 18.93
N PRO A 56 29.77 -10.84 19.45
CA PRO A 56 28.58 -11.52 18.92
C PRO A 56 27.43 -11.63 19.95
N ALA A 57 26.33 -12.22 19.45
CA ALA A 57 25.36 -13.08 20.15
C ALA A 57 24.21 -12.44 20.98
N PRO A 58 22.95 -12.62 20.54
CA PRO A 58 21.76 -12.42 21.38
C PRO A 58 21.54 -13.62 22.33
N PRO A 59 21.08 -13.41 23.57
CA PRO A 59 20.54 -14.50 24.36
C PRO A 59 19.15 -14.89 23.84
N THR A 60 19.10 -16.09 23.29
CA THR A 60 17.95 -16.98 23.28
C THR A 60 17.28 -17.03 24.65
N SER A 61 15.96 -16.83 24.70
CA SER A 61 15.12 -17.60 25.61
C SER A 61 13.85 -18.02 24.89
N THR A 62 13.58 -19.30 25.09
CA THR A 62 12.77 -20.24 24.32
C THR A 62 11.36 -20.36 24.92
N PRO A 63 10.41 -20.92 24.15
CA PRO A 63 8.95 -20.78 24.29
C PRO A 63 8.28 -21.71 25.30
N ALA A 64 7.04 -21.37 25.67
CA ALA A 64 5.84 -22.18 25.50
C ALA A 64 4.69 -21.61 26.35
N GLU A 65 3.58 -21.21 25.71
CA GLU A 65 2.25 -21.58 26.22
C GLU A 65 1.23 -21.48 25.07
N GLN A 66 1.24 -22.51 24.22
CA GLN A 66 0.14 -22.81 23.32
C GLN A 66 -0.99 -23.41 24.17
N THR A 67 -1.98 -22.59 24.52
CA THR A 67 -3.32 -23.12 24.75
C THR A 67 -3.95 -23.39 23.39
N SER A 68 -3.90 -24.66 23.01
CA SER A 68 -4.63 -25.24 21.89
C SER A 68 -6.08 -25.48 22.31
N PRO A 69 -7.06 -24.91 21.60
CA PRO A 69 -8.32 -25.60 21.37
C PRO A 69 -8.35 -26.10 19.92
N ALA A 70 -8.18 -27.40 19.78
CA ALA A 70 -8.64 -28.19 18.64
C ALA A 70 -10.19 -28.21 18.59
N PRO A 71 -10.85 -28.66 17.50
CA PRO A 71 -10.41 -28.78 16.12
C PRO A 71 -11.27 -27.92 15.17
N GLU A 72 -10.58 -27.35 14.20
CA GLU A 72 -11.09 -26.59 13.08
C GLU A 72 -12.00 -27.48 12.20
N PRO A 73 -13.27 -27.10 11.95
CA PRO A 73 -14.06 -27.73 10.90
C PRO A 73 -13.37 -27.43 9.57
N ALA A 74 -12.78 -28.46 8.98
CA ALA A 74 -12.04 -28.43 7.73
C ALA A 74 -12.63 -27.44 6.70
N PRO A 75 -11.98 -26.29 6.45
CA PRO A 75 -12.30 -25.50 5.27
C PRO A 75 -11.63 -26.18 4.07
N SER A 76 -12.48 -26.66 3.18
CA SER A 76 -12.16 -27.26 1.89
C SER A 76 -11.08 -26.52 1.10
N PRO A 77 -10.31 -27.22 0.25
CA PRO A 77 -9.27 -26.65 -0.59
C PRO A 77 -9.86 -25.60 -1.55
N GLN A 78 -9.64 -24.32 -1.24
CA GLN A 78 -9.97 -23.22 -2.13
C GLN A 78 -8.73 -22.83 -2.93
N THR A 79 -8.73 -23.31 -4.18
CA THR A 79 -8.15 -22.72 -5.39
C THR A 79 -7.21 -21.53 -5.17
N LEU A 80 -5.94 -21.73 -5.55
CA LEU A 80 -4.92 -20.69 -5.78
C LEU A 80 -5.55 -19.40 -6.35
N PRO A 81 -5.36 -18.30 -5.63
CA PRO A 81 -4.55 -17.25 -6.20
C PRO A 81 -3.24 -17.23 -5.41
N GLU A 82 -2.18 -17.71 -6.05
CA GLU A 82 -0.78 -17.55 -5.64
C GLU A 82 -0.36 -16.07 -5.75
N GLU A 83 -1.20 -15.15 -5.30
CA GLU A 83 -0.92 -13.73 -5.22
C GLU A 83 -1.04 -13.32 -3.76
N ALA A 84 0.12 -13.13 -3.13
CA ALA A 84 0.19 -12.67 -1.76
C ALA A 84 -0.59 -11.34 -1.62
N PRO A 85 -1.59 -11.25 -0.72
CA PRO A 85 -2.38 -10.05 -0.58
C PRO A 85 -1.48 -8.87 -0.17
N LEU A 86 -1.65 -7.74 -0.87
CA LEU A 86 -0.90 -6.52 -0.63
C LEU A 86 -1.59 -5.65 0.43
N ALA A 87 -0.85 -5.21 1.44
CA ALA A 87 -1.34 -4.23 2.42
C ALA A 87 -0.38 -3.06 2.61
N TYR A 88 -0.92 -1.90 2.97
CA TYR A 88 -0.10 -0.73 3.29
C TYR A 88 0.65 -0.93 4.61
N CYS A 89 1.98 -0.88 4.58
CA CYS A 89 2.81 -0.93 5.78
C CYS A 89 3.21 0.47 6.22
N VAL A 90 2.86 0.86 7.44
CA VAL A 90 3.20 2.18 8.01
C VAL A 90 4.70 2.40 8.22
N ARG A 91 5.48 1.33 8.41
CA ARG A 91 6.94 1.40 8.51
C ARG A 91 7.61 1.58 7.15
N CYS A 92 7.18 0.82 6.14
CA CYS A 92 7.74 0.92 4.79
C CYS A 92 7.16 2.10 3.99
N ARG A 93 6.01 2.65 4.41
CA ARG A 93 5.24 3.70 3.74
C ARG A 93 4.80 3.36 2.30
N LYS A 94 4.69 2.06 2.00
CA LYS A 94 4.28 1.53 0.69
C LYS A 94 3.43 0.28 0.86
N LYS A 95 2.71 -0.12 -0.19
CA LYS A 95 1.98 -1.41 -0.24
C LYS A 95 2.98 -2.54 -0.36
N GLN A 96 2.91 -3.52 0.53
CA GLN A 96 3.84 -4.64 0.62
C GLN A 96 3.07 -5.96 0.76
N PRO A 97 3.67 -7.08 0.33
CA PRO A 97 3.09 -8.39 0.53
C PRO A 97 2.99 -8.71 2.03
N VAL A 98 1.87 -9.32 2.40
CA VAL A 98 1.56 -9.71 3.77
C VAL A 98 1.83 -11.20 3.96
N ASN A 99 2.66 -11.53 4.94
CA ASN A 99 2.86 -12.88 5.41
C ASN A 99 1.77 -13.26 6.42
N ASN A 100 1.32 -14.51 6.36
CA ASN A 100 0.25 -15.07 7.20
C ASN A 100 -1.02 -14.20 7.21
N PRO A 101 -1.66 -13.98 6.05
CA PRO A 101 -2.87 -13.17 5.96
C PRO A 101 -4.05 -13.85 6.68
N VAL A 102 -4.59 -13.19 7.70
CA VAL A 102 -5.79 -13.63 8.44
C VAL A 102 -6.93 -12.66 8.15
N TYR A 103 -8.03 -13.16 7.59
CA TYR A 103 -9.24 -12.37 7.35
C TYR A 103 -10.20 -12.50 8.53
N GLU A 104 -10.41 -11.40 9.26
CA GLU A 104 -11.36 -11.32 10.37
C GLU A 104 -12.54 -10.41 10.00
N THR A 105 -13.74 -10.81 10.38
CA THR A 105 -14.91 -9.93 10.34
C THR A 105 -15.11 -9.30 11.71
N THR A 106 -15.10 -7.97 11.77
CA THR A 106 -15.39 -7.22 12.99
C THR A 106 -16.86 -7.36 13.38
N PRO A 107 -17.26 -7.16 14.65
CA PRO A 107 -18.67 -7.22 15.08
C PRO A 107 -19.58 -6.20 14.37
N LYS A 108 -18.98 -5.15 13.78
CA LYS A 108 -19.67 -4.15 12.94
C LYS A 108 -19.82 -4.60 11.47
N GLY A 109 -19.52 -5.85 11.14
CA GLY A 109 -19.64 -6.42 9.80
C GLY A 109 -18.54 -6.04 8.80
N ARG A 110 -17.50 -5.30 9.22
CA ARG A 110 -16.40 -4.92 8.31
C ARG A 110 -15.33 -6.01 8.25
N ARG A 111 -14.88 -6.35 7.04
CA ARG A 111 -13.77 -7.29 6.79
C ARG A 111 -12.42 -6.61 6.99
N ARG A 112 -11.53 -7.26 7.74
CA ARG A 112 -10.17 -6.80 8.03
C ARG A 112 -9.17 -7.91 7.69
N LEU A 113 -8.15 -7.56 6.93
CA LEU A 113 -6.95 -8.34 6.72
C LEU A 113 -5.96 -8.01 7.86
N ARG A 114 -5.45 -9.02 8.57
CA ARG A 114 -4.32 -8.92 9.50
C ARG A 114 -3.16 -9.76 8.97
N GLY A 115 -1.93 -9.39 9.33
CA GLY A 115 -0.75 -10.20 9.09
C GLY A 115 0.53 -9.46 9.42
N THR A 116 1.64 -9.89 8.84
CA THR A 116 2.95 -9.24 9.03
C THR A 116 3.54 -8.79 7.70
N CYS A 117 4.17 -7.62 7.68
CA CYS A 117 4.85 -7.11 6.49
C CYS A 117 6.06 -8.00 6.15
N ALA A 118 6.15 -8.51 4.91
CA ALA A 118 7.26 -9.37 4.50
C ALA A 118 8.63 -8.68 4.49
N VAL A 119 8.68 -7.34 4.41
CA VAL A 119 9.93 -6.57 4.34
C VAL A 119 10.48 -6.18 5.70
N CYS A 120 9.62 -5.72 6.63
CA CYS A 120 10.07 -5.18 7.92
C CYS A 120 9.53 -5.93 9.15
N GLY A 121 8.72 -6.98 8.95
CA GLY A 121 8.12 -7.76 10.03
C GLY A 121 7.04 -7.05 10.85
N ALA A 122 6.70 -5.80 10.52
CA ALA A 122 5.69 -5.05 11.26
C ALA A 122 4.31 -5.71 11.15
N LYS A 123 3.55 -5.72 12.25
CA LYS A 123 2.13 -6.10 12.24
C LYS A 123 1.36 -5.10 11.38
N VAL A 124 0.65 -5.60 10.38
CA VAL A 124 -0.17 -4.81 9.47
C VAL A 124 -1.63 -5.23 9.59
N SER A 125 -2.54 -4.24 9.51
CA SER A 125 -3.97 -4.50 9.45
C SER A 125 -4.64 -3.51 8.51
N GLN A 126 -5.44 -4.01 7.57
CA GLN A 126 -6.14 -3.19 6.58
C GLN A 126 -7.59 -3.64 6.46
N PHE A 127 -8.52 -2.71 6.29
CA PHE A 127 -9.89 -3.06 5.90
C PHE A 127 -9.93 -3.38 4.41
N VAL A 128 -10.49 -4.54 4.08
CA VAL A 128 -10.70 -4.97 2.69
C VAL A 128 -12.16 -4.80 2.33
N LYS A 129 -12.44 -4.43 1.07
CA LYS A 129 -13.81 -4.31 0.59
C LYS A 129 -14.44 -5.71 0.58
N SER A 130 -15.62 -5.87 1.17
CA SER A 130 -16.43 -7.07 0.97
C SER A 130 -17.09 -6.97 -0.41
N THR A 131 -16.56 -7.71 -1.37
CA THR A 131 -17.27 -8.02 -2.62
C THR A 131 -18.37 -9.04 -2.33
#